data_AF-A0A934FWQ2-F1
#
_entry.id   AF-A0A934FWQ2-F1
#
_cell.length_a   1.000
_cell.length_b   1.000
_cell.length_c   1.000
_cell.angle_alpha   90.00
_cell.angle_beta   90.00
_cell.angle_gamma   90.00
#
_symmetry.space_group_name_H-M   'P 1'
#
loop_
_entity.id
_entity.type
_entity.pdbx_description
1 polymer ?
#
loop_
_entity_poly.entity_id
_entity_poly.type
_entity_poly.pdbx_seq_one_letter_code
_entity_poly.pdbx_strand_id
1 'polypeptide(L)' 'MTNRDFYNETKWCESCRTYVHFVMSVNHSYCVQCGSRVKLFNKDDSRRFESEVQKRRWKAV' A
#
# COMPACT_ATOMS: atom_id res chain seq x y z
N MET A 1 -5.65 3.58 -22.15
CA MET A 1 -5.33 2.93 -20.86
C MET A 1 -6.65 2.63 -20.17
N THR A 2 -7.06 1.36 -20.13
CA THR A 2 -8.30 0.96 -19.48
C THR A 2 -8.11 1.08 -17.97
N ASN A 3 -8.74 2.11 -17.38
CA ASN A 3 -8.76 2.49 -15.97
C ASN A 3 -9.55 1.47 -15.11
N ARG A 4 -9.24 0.18 -15.22
CA ARG A 4 -9.84 -0.89 -14.42
C ARG A 4 -8.91 -1.33 -13.29
N ASP A 5 -7.61 -1.27 -13.52
CA ASP A 5 -6.62 -1.71 -12.53
C ASP A 5 -6.53 -0.78 -11.32
N PHE A 6 -6.81 0.52 -11.51
CA PHE A 6 -6.83 1.51 -10.44
C PHE A 6 -7.88 1.18 -9.36
N TYR A 7 -9.02 0.62 -9.76
CA TYR A 7 -10.09 0.22 -8.83
C TYR A 7 -9.83 -1.14 -8.15
N ASN A 8 -8.86 -1.90 -8.66
CA ASN A 8 -8.46 -3.19 -8.08
C ASN A 8 -7.30 -3.06 -7.10
N GLU A 9 -6.74 -1.86 -6.91
CA GLU A 9 -5.69 -1.63 -5.93
C GLU A 9 -6.18 -1.90 -4.50
N THR A 10 -5.27 -2.42 -3.68
CA THR A 10 -5.51 -2.65 -2.26
C THR A 10 -4.39 -2.05 -1.42
N LYS A 11 -4.73 -1.70 -0.17
CA LYS A 11 -3.81 -1.13 0.82
C LYS A 11 -4.00 -1.84 2.16
N TRP A 12 -2.94 -1.91 2.96
CA TRP A 12 -2.98 -2.56 4.26
C TRP A 12 -3.79 -1.75 5.27
N CYS A 13 -4.78 -2.39 5.90
CA CYS A 13 -5.50 -1.85 7.04
C CYS A 13 -5.05 -2.53 8.34
N GLU A 14 -4.50 -1.76 9.28
CA GLU A 14 -4.07 -2.30 10.60
C GLU A 14 -5.26 -2.77 11.44
N SER A 15 -6.42 -2.11 11.35
CA SER A 15 -7.61 -2.47 12.12
C SER A 15 -8.23 -3.78 11.61
N CYS A 16 -8.30 -3.98 10.29
CA CYS A 16 -8.82 -5.21 9.70
C CYS A 16 -7.75 -6.32 9.59
N ARG A 17 -6.47 -5.97 9.76
CA ARG A 17 -5.31 -6.86 9.58
C ARG A 17 -5.30 -7.57 8.24
N THR A 18 -5.70 -6.86 7.18
CA THR A 18 -5.72 -7.38 5.82
C THR A 18 -5.55 -6.26 4.79
N TYR A 19 -5.22 -6.64 3.56
CA TYR A 19 -5.25 -5.73 2.42
C TYR A 19 -6.69 -5.54 1.95
N VAL A 20 -7.08 -4.28 1.79
CA VAL A 20 -8.47 -3.89 1.48
C VAL A 20 -8.48 -2.89 0.34
N HIS A 21 -9.58 -2.86 -0.42
CA HIS A 21 -9.89 -1.69 -1.23
C HIS A 21 -10.04 -0.46 -0.34
N PHE A 22 -9.80 0.72 -0.93
CA PHE A 22 -9.74 1.96 -0.19
C PHE A 22 -10.39 3.10 -0.96
N VAL A 23 -10.86 4.09 -0.21
CA VAL A 23 -11.23 5.40 -0.76
C VAL A 23 -10.04 6.33 -0.61
N MET A 24 -9.71 7.07 -1.66
CA MET A 24 -8.70 8.12 -1.59
C MET A 24 -9.33 9.47 -1.22
N SER A 25 -8.74 10.12 -0.23
CA SER A 25 -8.86 11.56 -0.02
C SER A 25 -7.62 12.27 -0.57
N VAL A 26 -7.53 13.58 -0.42
CA VAL A 26 -6.41 14.40 -0.89
C VAL A 26 -5.07 13.95 -0.28
N ASN A 27 -5.06 13.67 1.03
CA ASN A 27 -3.82 13.37 1.75
C ASN A 27 -3.65 11.90 2.15
N HIS A 28 -4.76 11.19 2.34
CA HIS A 28 -4.77 9.85 2.93
C HIS A 28 -5.75 8.93 2.23
N SER A 29 -5.53 7.63 2.39
CA SER A 29 -6.45 6.59 1.96
C SER A 29 -7.13 5.95 3.18
N TYR A 30 -8.37 5.54 3.01
CA TYR A 30 -9.20 4.99 4.10
C TYR A 30 -9.82 3.66 3.70
N CYS A 31 -9.91 2.74 4.66
CA CYS A 31 -10.47 1.40 4.49
C CYS A 31 -11.97 1.47 4.19
N VAL A 32 -12.42 0.82 3.11
CA VAL A 32 -13.86 0.75 2.78
C VAL A 32 -14.69 -0.05 3.78
N GLN A 33 -14.05 -0.90 4.60
CA GLN A 33 -14.74 -1.78 5.56
C GLN A 33 -14.92 -1.12 6.93
N CYS A 34 -13.86 -0.47 7.46
CA CYS A 34 -13.86 0.04 8.84
C CYS A 34 -13.56 1.54 8.96
N GLY A 35 -13.33 2.26 7.86
CA GLY A 35 -13.02 3.69 7.85
C GLY A 35 -11.65 4.08 8.40
N SER A 36 -10.86 3.14 8.92
CA SER A 36 -9.50 3.42 9.41
C SER A 36 -8.55 3.80 8.28
N ARG A 37 -7.51 4.58 8.59
CA ARG A 37 -6.45 4.93 7.63
C ARG A 37 -5.70 3.66 7.18
N VAL A 38 -5.43 3.57 5.89
CA VAL A 38 -4.67 2.46 5.29
C VAL A 38 -3.28 2.90 4.83
N LYS A 39 -2.35 1.95 4.76
CA LYS A 39 -0.97 2.14 4.32
C LYS A 39 -0.69 1.31 3.07
N LEU A 40 0.36 1.65 2.33
CA LEU A 40 0.74 0.87 1.14
C LEU A 40 1.08 -0.59 1.48
N PHE A 41 1.82 -0.80 2.56
CA PHE A 41 2.29 -2.12 2.98
C PHE A 41 2.03 -2.37 4.45
N ASN A 42 1.91 -3.65 4.80
CA ASN A 42 2.09 -4.08 6.19
C ASN A 42 3.56 -3.96 6.61
N LYS A 43 3.85 -4.22 7.89
CA LYS A 43 5.21 -4.09 8.43
C LYS A 43 6.24 -5.02 7.76
N ASP A 44 5.84 -6.23 7.38
CA ASP A 44 6.74 -7.23 6.79
C ASP A 44 7.07 -6.89 5.35
N ASP A 45 6.05 -6.50 4.59
CA ASP A 45 6.18 -6.09 3.19
C ASP A 45 6.93 -4.77 3.06
N SER A 46 6.74 -3.82 4.00
CA SER A 46 7.57 -2.61 4.09
C SER A 46 9.05 -2.95 4.23
N ARG A 47 9.41 -3.86 5.15
CA ARG A 47 10.81 -4.27 5.35
C ARG A 47 11.40 -4.95 4.12
N ARG A 48 10.63 -5.80 3.46
CA ARG A 48 11.05 -6.45 2.20
C ARG A 48 11.28 -5.41 1.11
N PHE A 49 10.35 -4.48 0.96
CA PHE A 49 10.46 -3.39 -0.02
C PHE A 49 11.70 -2.53 0.23
N GLU A 50 11.93 -2.10 1.47
CA GLU A 50 13.13 -1.34 1.85
C GLU A 50 14.41 -2.10 1.51
N SER A 51 14.48 -3.39 1.83
CA SER A 51 15.65 -4.23 1.52
C SER A 51 15.93 -4.27 0.00
N GLU A 52 14.90 -4.48 -0.82
CA GLU A 52 15.06 -4.55 -2.28
C GLU A 52 15.44 -3.20 -2.90
N VAL A 53 14.89 -2.09 -2.39
CA VAL A 53 15.27 -0.74 -2.82
C VAL A 53 16.74 -0.46 -2.49
N GLN A 54 17.21 -0.81 -1.28
CA GLN A 54 18.62 -0.61 -0.91
C GLN A 54 19.57 -1.43 -1.77
N LYS A 55 19.25 -2.70 -2.06
CA LYS A 55 20.04 -3.56 -2.95
C LYS A 55 20.21 -2.95 -4.35
N ARG A 56 19.17 -2.31 -4.88
CA ARG A 56 19.21 -1.68 -6.21
C ARG A 56 19.95 -0.35 -6.20
N ARG A 57 19.85 0.43 -5.12
CA ARG A 57 20.59 1.69 -4.94
C ARG A 57 22.11 1.48 -5.01
N TRP A 58 22.60 0.32 -4.57
CA TRP A 58 24.02 -0.03 -4.62
C TRP A 58 24.50 -0.51 -5.99
N LYS A 59 23.59 -0.91 -6.89
CA LYS A 59 23.93 -1.32 -8.27
C LYS A 59 23.99 -0.15 -9.26
N ALA A 60 23.69 1.06 -8.81
CA ALA A 60 23.69 2.29 -9.62
C ALA A 60 24.91 3.19 -9.32
N VAL A 61 25.93 2.65 -8.64
CA VAL A 61 27.23 3.29 -8.36
C VAL A 61 28.32 2.50 -9.06
#